data_AF-A0A383EX01-F1
#
_entry.id   AF-A0A383EX01-F1
#
_cell.length_a   1.000
_cell.length_b   1.000
_cell.length_c   1.000
_cell.angle_alpha   90.00
_cell.angle_beta   90.00
_cell.angle_gamma   90.00
#
_symmetry.space_group_name_H-M   'P 1'
#
loop_
_entity.id
_entity.type
_entity.pdbx_description
1 polymer ?
#
loop_
_entity_poly.entity_id
_entity_poly.type
_entity_poly.pdbx_seq_one_letter_code
_entity_poly.pdbx_strand_id
1 'polypeptide(L)'
;GFYLESDLAGLTETFVLSTSANQESIAGEYEIEVTGNYAGNDYEIEYVAGTLTVQKMKPEVIWEPETVLTYGAKVDEELIKAQAGVPGRYVVFPPLGNELPIGAPTVSLYFIPEDAKTYGSVVIKKEFTIKKAPLVITTEDVSRGVGQQNPDFEIVYEGFVKGEGKNDLSSLPKAHTEAKVDSVAGVYDVVVSGATALNYEITHEPGVLRIIGPPMLYVDGVRVQGNEV
;
A
#
# COMPACT_ATOMS: atom_id res chain seq x y z
N GLY A 1 -12.86 -23.35 -58.05
CA GLY A 1 -13.56 -24.64 -58.00
C GLY A 1 -12.73 -25.64 -58.73
N PHE A 2 -12.34 -26.75 -58.09
CA PHE A 2 -11.51 -27.78 -58.71
C PHE A 2 -12.39 -28.65 -59.62
N TYR A 3 -12.02 -28.76 -60.90
CA TYR A 3 -12.58 -29.77 -61.79
C TYR A 3 -11.90 -31.11 -61.51
N LEU A 4 -12.70 -32.10 -61.11
CA LEU A 4 -12.31 -33.48 -60.88
C LEU A 4 -12.01 -34.16 -62.23
N GLU A 5 -10.86 -33.89 -62.83
CA GLU A 5 -10.23 -34.75 -63.87
C GLU A 5 -8.82 -34.30 -64.32
N SER A 6 -8.15 -33.37 -63.63
CA SER A 6 -6.74 -33.06 -63.91
C SER A 6 -5.81 -34.11 -63.30
N ASP A 7 -5.11 -34.85 -64.16
CA ASP A 7 -4.09 -35.82 -63.80
C ASP A 7 -3.02 -35.21 -62.87
N LEU A 8 -2.95 -35.70 -61.63
CA LEU A 8 -1.91 -35.31 -60.67
C LEU A 8 -0.52 -35.86 -61.06
N ALA A 9 -0.39 -36.70 -62.09
CA ALA A 9 0.87 -37.35 -62.47
C ALA A 9 1.97 -36.40 -62.99
N GLY A 10 1.65 -35.13 -63.30
CA GLY A 10 2.63 -34.09 -63.64
C GLY A 10 3.25 -33.36 -62.44
N LEU A 11 2.81 -33.64 -61.20
CA LEU A 11 3.35 -33.04 -59.98
C LEU A 11 4.68 -33.71 -59.60
N THR A 12 5.79 -33.25 -60.16
CA THR A 12 7.11 -33.81 -59.85
C THR A 12 7.92 -33.03 -58.81
N GLU A 13 7.45 -31.87 -58.33
CA GLU A 13 8.23 -31.04 -57.40
C GLU A 13 7.44 -30.60 -56.17
N THR A 14 8.10 -30.69 -55.02
CA THR A 14 7.61 -30.24 -53.72
C THR A 14 7.73 -28.73 -53.59
N PHE A 15 6.71 -28.06 -53.05
CA PHE A 15 6.83 -26.67 -52.62
C PHE A 15 7.96 -26.51 -51.60
N VAL A 16 8.76 -25.46 -51.75
CA VAL A 16 9.76 -25.07 -50.76
C VAL A 16 9.26 -23.79 -50.09
N LEU A 17 9.04 -23.89 -48.78
CA LEU A 17 8.79 -22.74 -47.93
C LEU A 17 10.13 -22.30 -47.31
N SER A 18 10.47 -21.02 -47.41
CA SER A 18 11.65 -20.45 -46.79
C SER A 18 11.32 -19.19 -46.02
N THR A 19 12.12 -18.89 -44.99
CA THR A 19 12.07 -17.63 -44.27
C THR A 19 13.49 -17.25 -43.83
N SER A 20 13.73 -15.95 -43.64
CA SER A 20 14.97 -15.43 -43.07
C SER A 20 15.03 -15.58 -41.55
N ALA A 21 13.89 -15.90 -40.90
CA ALA A 21 13.85 -16.15 -39.47
C ALA A 21 14.66 -17.41 -39.09
N ASN A 22 15.43 -17.32 -38.01
CA ASN A 22 16.20 -18.41 -37.45
C ASN A 22 16.14 -18.38 -35.91
N GLN A 23 16.91 -19.25 -35.23
CA GLN A 23 16.87 -19.36 -33.77
C GLN A 23 17.38 -18.10 -33.03
N GLU A 24 18.10 -17.21 -33.72
CA GLU A 24 18.63 -15.94 -33.20
C GLU A 24 17.77 -14.73 -33.58
N SER A 25 16.69 -14.94 -34.35
CA SER A 25 15.79 -13.87 -34.77
C SER A 25 15.15 -13.16 -33.57
N ILE A 26 15.27 -11.84 -33.54
CA ILE A 26 14.56 -10.98 -32.60
C ILE A 26 13.08 -10.87 -32.98
N ALA A 27 12.27 -10.31 -32.07
CA ALA A 27 10.87 -10.07 -32.33
C ALA A 27 10.64 -9.19 -33.56
N GLY A 28 9.72 -9.60 -34.42
CA GLY A 28 9.46 -8.97 -35.70
C GLY A 28 8.60 -9.83 -36.62
N GLU A 29 8.32 -9.29 -37.80
CA GLU A 29 7.65 -10.01 -38.87
C GLU A 29 8.67 -10.42 -39.92
N TYR A 30 8.60 -11.68 -40.32
CA TYR A 30 9.47 -12.28 -41.32
C TYR A 30 8.61 -12.84 -42.43
N GLU A 31 8.93 -12.52 -43.66
CA GLU A 31 8.22 -13.07 -44.81
C GLU A 31 8.48 -14.58 -44.91
N ILE A 32 7.44 -15.31 -45.30
CA ILE A 32 7.53 -16.72 -45.70
C ILE A 32 7.42 -16.73 -47.21
N GLU A 33 8.54 -16.98 -47.86
CA GLU A 33 8.64 -17.13 -49.30
C GLU A 33 8.16 -18.53 -49.70
N VAL A 34 7.38 -18.58 -50.77
CA VAL A 34 6.91 -19.83 -51.40
C VAL A 34 7.59 -19.93 -52.76
N THR A 35 8.45 -20.93 -52.93
CA THR A 35 9.08 -21.22 -54.22
C THR A 35 8.69 -22.62 -54.69
N GLY A 36 8.49 -22.75 -56.00
CA GLY A 36 8.10 -24.00 -56.64
C GLY A 36 7.78 -23.76 -58.10
N ASN A 37 8.21 -24.69 -58.96
CA ASN A 37 8.02 -24.58 -60.39
C ASN A 37 6.81 -25.43 -60.82
N TYR A 38 5.61 -24.86 -60.70
CA TYR A 38 4.42 -25.49 -61.27
C TYR A 38 4.10 -24.83 -62.60
N ALA A 39 4.56 -25.47 -63.67
CA ALA A 39 4.19 -25.14 -65.03
C ALA A 39 3.33 -26.28 -65.59
N GLY A 40 2.04 -26.30 -65.23
CA GLY A 40 1.06 -26.95 -66.08
C GLY A 40 0.80 -26.04 -67.27
N ASN A 41 0.77 -26.56 -68.50
CA ASN A 41 0.65 -25.76 -69.73
C ASN A 41 -0.64 -24.91 -69.83
N ASP A 42 -1.56 -25.04 -68.86
CA ASP A 42 -2.91 -24.45 -68.89
C ASP A 42 -3.25 -23.57 -67.66
N TYR A 43 -2.31 -23.35 -66.72
CA TYR A 43 -2.56 -22.54 -65.51
C TYR A 43 -1.39 -21.60 -65.17
N GLU A 44 -1.71 -20.38 -64.75
CA GLU A 44 -0.78 -19.45 -64.08
C GLU A 44 -1.01 -19.55 -62.57
N ILE A 45 0.07 -19.69 -61.80
CA ILE A 45 0.01 -19.74 -60.33
C ILE A 45 0.62 -18.47 -59.76
N GLU A 46 -0.16 -17.77 -58.96
CA GLU A 46 0.29 -16.67 -58.12
C GLU A 46 0.50 -17.19 -56.69
N TYR A 47 1.69 -16.94 -56.15
CA TYR A 47 2.01 -17.24 -54.77
C TYR A 47 1.79 -16.00 -53.91
N VAL A 48 1.00 -16.14 -52.85
CA VAL A 48 0.86 -15.10 -51.83
C VAL A 48 1.79 -15.45 -50.68
N ALA A 49 2.73 -14.55 -50.37
CA ALA A 49 3.66 -14.73 -49.26
C ALA A 49 2.92 -14.77 -47.93
N GLY A 50 3.38 -15.64 -47.03
CA GLY A 50 2.93 -15.67 -45.64
C GLY A 50 3.79 -14.76 -44.76
N THR A 51 3.40 -14.62 -43.49
CA THR A 51 4.18 -13.89 -42.48
C THR A 51 4.37 -14.77 -41.26
N LEU A 52 5.63 -14.87 -40.80
CA LEU A 52 6.02 -15.44 -39.52
C LEU A 52 6.25 -14.30 -38.52
N THR A 53 5.54 -14.32 -37.41
CA THR A 53 5.74 -13.34 -36.31
C THR A 53 6.55 -13.96 -35.20
N VAL A 54 7.71 -13.37 -34.91
CA VAL A 54 8.51 -13.67 -33.71
C VAL A 54 8.09 -12.68 -32.61
N GLN A 55 7.73 -13.19 -31.44
CA GLN A 55 7.30 -12.36 -30.30
C GLN A 55 8.48 -12.00 -29.39
N LYS A 56 8.35 -10.89 -28.65
CA LYS A 56 9.32 -10.54 -27.61
C LYS A 56 9.25 -11.52 -26.45
N MET A 57 10.40 -11.82 -25.87
CA MET A 57 10.49 -12.57 -24.63
C MET A 57 9.95 -11.74 -23.46
N LYS A 58 9.34 -12.42 -22.48
CA LYS A 58 8.94 -11.80 -21.22
C LYS A 58 10.02 -12.07 -20.17
N PRO A 59 10.72 -11.05 -19.66
CA PRO A 59 11.68 -11.25 -18.60
C PRO A 59 10.99 -11.67 -17.30
N GLU A 60 11.67 -12.48 -16.50
CA GLU A 60 11.25 -12.78 -15.13
C GLU A 60 11.59 -11.60 -14.22
N VAL A 61 10.61 -11.14 -13.43
CA VAL A 61 10.75 -10.06 -12.47
C VAL A 61 10.13 -10.49 -11.15
N ILE A 62 10.91 -10.44 -10.07
CA ILE A 62 10.52 -10.81 -8.71
C ILE A 62 10.43 -9.54 -7.87
N TRP A 63 9.26 -9.30 -7.30
CA TRP A 63 8.99 -8.17 -6.41
C TRP A 63 8.11 -8.64 -5.25
N GLU A 64 8.69 -8.72 -4.04
CA GLU A 64 8.04 -9.30 -2.85
C GLU A 64 8.16 -8.38 -1.63
N PRO A 65 7.55 -7.18 -1.66
CA PRO A 65 7.57 -6.28 -0.51
C PRO A 65 6.63 -6.73 0.60
N GLU A 66 6.82 -6.18 1.80
CA GLU A 66 5.80 -6.20 2.85
C GLU A 66 4.55 -5.44 2.37
N THR A 67 3.40 -6.11 2.41
CA THR A 67 2.14 -5.54 1.89
C THR A 67 1.25 -4.94 2.98
N VAL A 68 1.62 -5.07 4.24
CA VAL A 68 0.88 -4.50 5.37
C VAL A 68 1.71 -3.39 5.98
N LEU A 69 1.27 -2.15 5.82
CA LEU A 69 1.98 -0.97 6.31
C LEU A 69 1.06 -0.15 7.21
N THR A 70 1.59 0.88 7.85
CA THR A 70 0.85 1.79 8.73
C THR A 70 0.68 3.16 8.05
N TYR A 71 -0.35 3.90 8.45
CA TYR A 71 -0.61 5.26 8.00
C TYR A 71 0.66 6.14 8.05
N GLY A 72 0.89 6.87 6.96
CA GLY A 72 2.11 7.65 6.74
C GLY A 72 3.19 6.91 5.93
N ALA A 73 3.00 5.63 5.63
CA ALA A 73 3.88 4.88 4.73
C ALA A 73 3.94 5.53 3.32
N LYS A 74 5.14 5.51 2.73
CA LYS A 74 5.43 6.08 1.43
C LYS A 74 5.92 5.00 0.48
N VAL A 75 5.84 5.27 -0.81
CA VAL A 75 6.63 4.54 -1.79
C VAL A 75 8.09 4.94 -1.59
N ASP A 76 8.89 4.06 -1.00
CA ASP A 76 10.32 4.29 -0.75
C ASP A 76 11.19 3.26 -1.51
N GLU A 77 12.50 3.39 -1.37
CA GLU A 77 13.44 2.50 -2.06
C GLU A 77 13.32 1.06 -1.58
N GLU A 78 12.97 0.81 -0.32
CA GLU A 78 12.80 -0.53 0.24
C GLU A 78 11.60 -1.22 -0.39
N LEU A 79 10.47 -0.52 -0.45
CA LEU A 79 9.21 -0.99 -1.01
C LEU A 79 9.35 -1.44 -2.46
N ILE A 80 10.20 -0.77 -3.24
CA ILE A 80 10.34 -1.03 -4.68
C ILE A 80 11.52 -1.95 -5.02
N LYS A 81 12.21 -2.52 -4.03
CA LYS A 81 13.30 -3.49 -4.29
C LYS A 81 12.78 -4.70 -5.06
N ALA A 82 13.23 -4.84 -6.29
CA ALA A 82 12.86 -5.93 -7.19
C ALA A 82 14.09 -6.46 -7.93
N GLN A 83 14.03 -7.72 -8.36
CA GLN A 83 15.06 -8.38 -9.14
C GLN A 83 14.51 -8.79 -10.50
N ALA A 84 15.31 -8.62 -11.55
CA ALA A 84 14.95 -9.03 -12.91
C ALA A 84 16.07 -9.90 -13.49
N GLY A 85 15.68 -10.89 -14.31
CA GLY A 85 16.63 -11.79 -14.96
C GLY A 85 17.47 -11.15 -16.08
N VAL A 86 17.18 -9.90 -16.44
CA VAL A 86 17.89 -9.14 -17.49
C VAL A 86 18.14 -7.70 -17.05
N PRO A 87 19.13 -6.99 -17.62
CA PRO A 87 19.34 -5.57 -17.37
C PRO A 87 18.15 -4.70 -17.80
N GLY A 88 17.87 -3.66 -17.01
CA GLY A 88 16.80 -2.72 -17.28
C GLY A 88 16.63 -1.73 -16.13
N ARG A 89 15.54 -0.98 -16.18
CA ARG A 89 15.18 0.01 -15.15
C ARG A 89 13.77 -0.19 -14.65
N TYR A 90 13.53 0.24 -13.42
CA TYR A 90 12.21 0.24 -12.80
C TYR A 90 11.60 1.64 -12.80
N VAL A 91 10.29 1.70 -13.02
CA VAL A 91 9.45 2.89 -12.82
C VAL A 91 8.29 2.47 -11.92
N VAL A 92 7.94 3.28 -10.92
CA VAL A 92 6.89 2.95 -9.94
C VAL A 92 5.75 3.96 -10.02
N PHE A 93 4.52 3.48 -9.81
CA PHE A 93 3.34 4.30 -9.62
C PHE A 93 2.54 3.80 -8.40
N PRO A 94 2.23 4.64 -7.39
CA PRO A 94 2.63 6.05 -7.24
C PRO A 94 4.16 6.27 -7.25
N PRO A 95 4.66 7.47 -7.61
CA PRO A 95 6.09 7.74 -7.63
C PRO A 95 6.75 7.64 -6.25
N LEU A 96 8.09 7.49 -6.23
CA LEU A 96 8.87 7.54 -4.99
C LEU A 96 8.58 8.81 -4.19
N GLY A 97 8.43 8.67 -2.88
CA GLY A 97 8.10 9.72 -1.93
C GLY A 97 6.59 9.96 -1.74
N ASN A 98 5.73 9.43 -2.62
CA ASN A 98 4.29 9.54 -2.46
C ASN A 98 3.79 8.69 -1.29
N GLU A 99 2.89 9.26 -0.48
CA GLU A 99 2.20 8.54 0.58
C GLU A 99 1.15 7.58 0.01
N LEU A 100 1.03 6.41 0.64
CA LEU A 100 -0.01 5.45 0.33
C LEU A 100 -1.27 5.79 1.15
N PRO A 101 -2.44 5.97 0.51
CA PRO A 101 -3.67 6.28 1.23
C PRO A 101 -4.14 5.09 2.06
N ILE A 102 -4.90 5.36 3.13
CA ILE A 102 -5.52 4.31 3.95
C ILE A 102 -6.45 3.43 3.10
N GLY A 103 -6.49 2.14 3.44
CA GLY A 103 -7.31 1.14 2.76
C GLY A 103 -6.44 0.19 1.95
N ALA A 104 -6.84 -0.03 0.70
CA ALA A 104 -6.22 -1.00 -0.21
C ALA A 104 -5.54 -0.35 -1.44
N PRO A 105 -4.54 0.55 -1.28
CA PRO A 105 -3.87 1.15 -2.43
C PRO A 105 -3.11 0.12 -3.26
N THR A 106 -3.07 0.34 -4.57
CA THR A 106 -2.27 -0.46 -5.50
C THR A 106 -0.98 0.28 -5.86
N VAL A 107 0.16 -0.41 -5.75
CA VAL A 107 1.44 0.06 -6.33
C VAL A 107 1.76 -0.80 -7.55
N SER A 108 2.14 -0.13 -8.63
CA SER A 108 2.53 -0.75 -9.91
C SER A 108 4.02 -0.53 -10.15
N LEU A 109 4.76 -1.62 -10.39
CA LEU A 109 6.16 -1.61 -10.77
C LEU A 109 6.28 -1.98 -12.25
N TYR A 110 6.84 -1.07 -13.03
CA TYR A 110 7.10 -1.22 -14.46
C TYR A 110 8.60 -1.52 -14.64
N PHE A 111 8.91 -2.72 -15.12
CA PHE A 111 10.26 -3.07 -15.54
C PHE A 111 10.40 -2.84 -17.05
N ILE A 112 11.37 -2.02 -17.42
CA ILE A 112 11.71 -1.67 -18.80
C ILE A 112 13.10 -2.25 -19.09
N PRO A 113 13.19 -3.36 -19.85
CA PRO A 113 14.46 -3.95 -20.25
C PRO A 113 15.30 -2.97 -21.08
N GLU A 114 16.61 -3.04 -20.94
CA GLU A 114 17.53 -2.27 -21.78
C GLU A 114 17.52 -2.81 -23.24
N ASP A 115 17.51 -4.13 -23.41
CA ASP A 115 17.26 -4.78 -24.69
C ASP A 115 15.75 -4.85 -25.00
N ALA A 116 15.22 -3.70 -25.42
CA ALA A 116 13.82 -3.58 -25.82
C ALA A 116 13.50 -4.27 -27.16
N LYS A 117 14.48 -4.80 -27.91
CA LYS A 117 14.23 -5.55 -29.15
C LYS A 117 13.85 -6.98 -28.84
N THR A 118 14.59 -7.59 -27.91
CA THR A 118 14.37 -8.98 -27.48
C THR A 118 13.27 -9.08 -26.43
N TYR A 119 13.24 -8.17 -25.46
CA TYR A 119 12.36 -8.27 -24.30
C TYR A 119 11.23 -7.24 -24.28
N GLY A 120 10.04 -7.70 -23.90
CA GLY A 120 8.89 -6.85 -23.59
C GLY A 120 8.97 -6.28 -22.18
N SER A 121 8.34 -5.13 -21.94
CA SER A 121 8.19 -4.57 -20.60
C SER A 121 7.27 -5.43 -19.73
N VAL A 122 7.55 -5.45 -18.42
CA VAL A 122 6.74 -6.19 -17.44
C VAL A 122 6.11 -5.20 -16.48
N VAL A 123 4.84 -5.44 -16.12
CA VAL A 123 4.14 -4.69 -15.09
C VAL A 123 3.71 -5.66 -14.00
N ILE A 124 4.15 -5.42 -12.78
CA ILE A 124 3.68 -6.12 -11.58
C ILE A 124 2.85 -5.13 -10.77
N LYS A 125 1.67 -5.55 -10.31
CA LYS A 125 0.81 -4.76 -9.44
C LYS A 125 0.64 -5.48 -8.13
N LYS A 126 0.73 -4.75 -7.01
CA LYS A 126 0.42 -5.27 -5.68
C LYS A 126 -0.51 -4.33 -4.95
N GLU A 127 -1.49 -4.91 -4.28
CA GLU A 127 -2.32 -4.21 -3.31
C GLU A 127 -1.64 -4.24 -1.94
N PHE A 128 -1.75 -3.12 -1.23
CA PHE A 128 -1.20 -2.93 0.11
C PHE A 128 -2.36 -2.71 1.07
N THR A 129 -2.24 -3.17 2.30
CA THR A 129 -3.14 -2.84 3.39
C THR A 129 -2.48 -1.77 4.24
N ILE A 130 -3.04 -0.57 4.25
CA ILE A 130 -2.55 0.52 5.11
C ILE A 130 -3.41 0.60 6.36
N LYS A 131 -2.86 0.15 7.50
CA LYS A 131 -3.49 0.19 8.82
C LYS A 131 -3.48 1.61 9.38
N LYS A 132 -4.43 1.92 10.25
CA LYS A 132 -4.42 3.16 11.01
C LYS A 132 -3.21 3.22 11.94
N ALA A 133 -2.68 4.41 12.20
CA ALA A 133 -1.62 4.60 13.19
C ALA A 133 -2.20 4.59 14.61
N PRO A 134 -1.50 4.06 15.62
CA PRO A 134 -1.95 4.15 17.00
C PRO A 134 -1.89 5.60 17.50
N LEU A 135 -2.94 6.05 18.18
CA LEU A 135 -2.95 7.34 18.90
C LEU A 135 -3.49 7.12 20.31
N VAL A 136 -2.69 7.45 21.31
CA VAL A 136 -3.12 7.45 22.71
C VAL A 136 -3.56 8.86 23.08
N ILE A 137 -4.74 8.95 23.70
CA ILE A 137 -5.29 10.19 24.22
C ILE A 137 -5.55 10.01 25.70
N THR A 138 -4.90 10.84 26.51
CA THR A 138 -4.97 10.76 27.97
C THR A 138 -5.15 12.16 28.57
N THR A 139 -5.16 12.24 29.89
CA THR A 139 -5.12 13.47 30.68
C THR A 139 -4.16 13.28 31.83
N GLU A 140 -3.51 14.35 32.26
CA GLU A 140 -2.62 14.26 33.42
C GLU A 140 -3.40 14.03 34.72
N ASP A 141 -2.72 13.38 35.67
CA ASP A 141 -3.17 13.27 37.05
C ASP A 141 -3.16 14.64 37.72
N VAL A 142 -4.28 15.00 38.34
CA VAL A 142 -4.44 16.29 39.02
C VAL A 142 -4.94 16.09 40.45
N SER A 143 -4.86 17.14 41.25
CA SER A 143 -5.35 17.11 42.63
C SER A 143 -6.04 18.40 43.02
N ARG A 144 -6.93 18.32 44.01
CA ARG A 144 -7.57 19.47 44.66
C ARG A 144 -7.92 19.18 46.11
N GLY A 145 -8.21 20.21 46.87
CA GLY A 145 -8.82 20.07 48.20
C GLY A 145 -10.31 19.70 48.14
N VAL A 146 -10.82 19.12 49.24
CA VAL A 146 -12.28 18.98 49.46
C VAL A 146 -12.94 20.37 49.42
N GLY A 147 -14.11 20.47 48.80
CA GLY A 147 -14.84 21.73 48.65
C GLY A 147 -14.31 22.67 47.58
N GLN A 148 -13.17 22.37 46.96
CA GLN A 148 -12.65 23.13 45.80
C GLN A 148 -13.30 22.67 44.49
N GLN A 149 -13.33 23.57 43.50
CA GLN A 149 -13.74 23.21 42.14
C GLN A 149 -12.76 22.23 41.50
N ASN A 150 -13.25 21.38 40.60
CA ASN A 150 -12.37 20.54 39.79
C ASN A 150 -11.46 21.45 38.94
N PRO A 151 -10.17 21.14 38.85
CA PRO A 151 -9.29 21.82 37.89
C PRO A 151 -9.71 21.50 36.46
N ASP A 152 -9.21 22.28 35.51
CA ASP A 152 -9.30 21.92 34.10
C ASP A 152 -8.45 20.67 33.83
N PHE A 153 -8.98 19.75 33.04
CA PHE A 153 -8.28 18.54 32.63
C PHE A 153 -7.62 18.76 31.27
N GLU A 154 -6.30 18.83 31.25
CA GLU A 154 -5.52 19.00 30.02
C GLU A 154 -5.38 17.67 29.27
N ILE A 155 -5.84 17.65 28.02
CA ILE A 155 -5.71 16.47 27.16
C ILE A 155 -4.31 16.40 26.57
N VAL A 156 -3.69 15.24 26.73
CA VAL A 156 -2.38 14.90 26.15
C VAL A 156 -2.57 13.87 25.04
N TYR A 157 -1.81 14.04 23.95
CA TYR A 157 -1.86 13.17 22.78
C TYR A 157 -0.47 12.59 22.53
N GLU A 158 -0.38 11.29 22.29
CA GLU A 158 0.85 10.60 21.92
C GLU A 158 0.61 9.69 20.71
N GLY A 159 1.48 9.77 19.70
CA GLY A 159 1.40 8.92 18.50
C GLY A 159 0.96 9.62 17.22
N PHE A 160 0.69 10.93 17.24
CA PHE A 160 0.55 11.69 15.99
C PHE A 160 1.83 11.55 15.15
N VAL A 161 1.64 11.23 13.87
CA VAL A 161 2.72 11.14 12.88
C VAL A 161 2.64 12.35 11.95
N LYS A 162 3.62 12.50 11.05
CA LYS A 162 3.60 13.51 9.97
C LYS A 162 3.49 14.99 10.43
N GLY A 163 3.80 15.28 11.69
CA GLY A 163 3.63 16.63 12.24
C GLY A 163 2.17 17.04 12.46
N GLU A 164 1.25 16.06 12.48
CA GLU A 164 -0.17 16.25 12.76
C GLU A 164 -0.41 16.53 14.26
N GLY A 165 -1.61 16.99 14.59
CA GLY A 165 -2.03 17.27 15.95
C GLY A 165 -3.55 17.26 16.14
N LYS A 166 -4.04 17.84 17.24
CA LYS A 166 -5.47 17.79 17.62
C LYS A 166 -6.44 18.31 16.54
N ASN A 167 -5.98 19.20 15.66
CA ASN A 167 -6.80 19.75 14.58
C ASN A 167 -7.03 18.75 13.42
N ASP A 168 -6.29 17.64 13.39
CA ASP A 168 -6.42 16.56 12.41
C ASP A 168 -7.40 15.47 12.86
N LEU A 169 -7.97 15.61 14.07
CA LEU A 169 -9.05 14.76 14.55
C LEU A 169 -10.38 15.16 13.92
N SER A 170 -11.20 14.17 13.60
CA SER A 170 -12.57 14.37 13.12
C SER A 170 -13.53 14.81 14.23
N SER A 171 -13.23 14.43 15.48
CA SER A 171 -13.85 14.98 16.69
C SER A 171 -12.84 15.10 17.81
N LEU A 172 -12.93 16.18 18.59
CA LEU A 172 -12.06 16.39 19.74
C LEU A 172 -12.53 15.59 20.96
N PRO A 173 -11.60 15.03 21.76
CA PRO A 173 -11.94 14.38 23.02
C PRO A 173 -12.43 15.38 24.06
N LYS A 174 -13.11 14.84 25.07
CA LYS A 174 -13.43 15.55 26.32
C LYS A 174 -13.01 14.70 27.51
N ALA A 175 -12.41 15.36 28.50
CA ALA A 175 -12.17 14.79 29.81
C ALA A 175 -13.29 15.18 30.77
N HIS A 176 -13.74 14.24 31.60
CA HIS A 176 -14.72 14.49 32.65
C HIS A 176 -14.49 13.55 33.83
N THR A 177 -14.98 13.93 35.00
CA THR A 177 -14.99 13.10 36.20
C THR A 177 -16.36 13.18 36.85
N GLU A 178 -16.76 12.12 37.55
CA GLU A 178 -17.98 12.10 38.36
C GLU A 178 -17.81 12.89 39.67
N ALA A 179 -16.57 13.21 40.06
CA ALA A 179 -16.29 14.05 41.21
C ALA A 179 -16.92 15.44 41.05
N LYS A 180 -17.67 15.85 42.06
CA LYS A 180 -18.27 17.19 42.19
C LYS A 180 -17.58 17.97 43.30
N VAL A 181 -17.84 19.26 43.39
CA VAL A 181 -17.24 20.16 44.41
C VAL A 181 -17.37 19.59 45.84
N ASP A 182 -18.50 18.95 46.14
CA ASP A 182 -18.87 18.33 47.42
C ASP A 182 -18.38 16.88 47.60
N SER A 183 -17.64 16.33 46.65
CA SER A 183 -17.06 14.99 46.77
C SER A 183 -16.01 14.94 47.88
N VAL A 184 -16.04 13.83 48.62
CA VAL A 184 -15.13 13.59 49.75
C VAL A 184 -13.70 13.31 49.28
N ALA A 185 -12.75 13.31 50.22
CA ALA A 185 -11.37 12.92 49.93
C ALA A 185 -11.32 11.49 49.35
N GLY A 186 -10.54 11.31 48.28
CA GLY A 186 -10.51 10.06 47.53
C GLY A 186 -9.81 10.17 46.18
N VAL A 187 -9.86 9.07 45.44
CA VAL A 187 -9.32 8.94 44.08
C VAL A 187 -10.50 8.77 43.14
N TYR A 188 -10.55 9.59 42.10
CA TYR A 188 -11.63 9.62 41.11
C TYR A 188 -11.03 9.55 39.72
N ASP A 189 -11.59 8.72 38.85
CA ASP A 189 -11.16 8.66 37.45
C ASP A 189 -11.52 9.95 36.71
N VAL A 190 -10.63 10.35 35.81
CA VAL A 190 -10.88 11.36 34.80
C VAL A 190 -10.96 10.63 33.46
N VAL A 191 -12.19 10.40 33.00
CA VAL A 191 -12.48 9.66 31.79
C VAL A 191 -12.32 10.58 30.59
N VAL A 192 -11.43 10.18 29.67
CA VAL A 192 -11.27 10.80 28.36
C VAL A 192 -12.09 10.01 27.34
N SER A 193 -12.88 10.68 26.51
CA SER A 193 -13.66 10.02 25.47
C SER A 193 -14.04 10.96 24.32
N GLY A 194 -14.60 10.41 23.24
CA GLY A 194 -15.27 11.17 22.18
C GLY A 194 -14.39 11.59 21.00
N ALA A 195 -13.10 11.26 21.01
CA ALA A 195 -12.24 11.50 19.85
C ALA A 195 -12.47 10.48 18.74
N THR A 196 -12.41 10.95 17.49
CA THR A 196 -12.42 10.11 16.29
C THR A 196 -11.44 10.64 15.27
N ALA A 197 -10.84 9.74 14.49
CA ALA A 197 -9.97 10.09 13.37
C ALA A 197 -10.07 9.03 12.27
N LEU A 198 -9.98 9.49 11.03
CA LEU A 198 -9.91 8.59 9.88
C LEU A 198 -8.61 7.77 9.92
N ASN A 199 -7.51 8.42 10.30
CA ASN A 199 -6.17 7.85 10.13
C ASN A 199 -5.57 7.19 11.37
N TYR A 200 -6.26 7.27 12.52
CA TYR A 200 -5.76 6.76 13.78
C TYR A 200 -6.70 5.74 14.43
N GLU A 201 -6.09 4.71 15.00
CA GLU A 201 -6.70 3.79 15.96
C GLU A 201 -6.50 4.42 17.34
N ILE A 202 -7.58 4.95 17.91
CA ILE A 202 -7.53 5.77 19.12
C ILE A 202 -7.75 4.90 20.35
N THR A 203 -6.84 5.01 21.31
CA THR A 203 -6.97 4.47 22.66
C THR A 203 -7.13 5.62 23.64
N HIS A 204 -8.21 5.59 24.43
CA HIS A 204 -8.43 6.54 25.52
C HIS A 204 -7.92 5.95 26.83
N GLU A 205 -7.01 6.65 27.48
CA GLU A 205 -6.52 6.29 28.81
C GLU A 205 -7.05 7.29 29.84
N PRO A 206 -7.66 6.82 30.95
CA PRO A 206 -8.11 7.72 31.99
C PRO A 206 -6.93 8.27 32.79
N GLY A 207 -7.03 9.53 33.22
CA GLY A 207 -6.18 10.08 34.26
C GLY A 207 -6.87 10.01 35.62
N VAL A 208 -6.26 10.61 36.64
CA VAL A 208 -6.79 10.58 38.01
C VAL A 208 -6.94 11.97 38.61
N LEU A 209 -8.08 12.22 39.25
CA LEU A 209 -8.28 13.32 40.19
C LEU A 209 -8.13 12.80 41.63
N ARG A 210 -7.13 13.31 42.35
CA ARG A 210 -6.95 13.08 43.79
C ARG A 210 -7.58 14.22 44.59
N ILE A 211 -8.64 13.92 45.34
CA ILE A 211 -9.22 14.87 46.30
C ILE A 211 -8.55 14.66 47.65
N ILE A 212 -7.85 15.69 48.12
CA ILE A 212 -7.08 15.67 49.35
C ILE A 212 -7.94 16.26 50.47
N GLY A 213 -8.14 15.48 51.53
CA GLY A 213 -8.79 15.96 52.76
C GLY A 213 -7.83 16.82 53.60
N PRO A 214 -8.33 17.51 54.64
CA PRO A 214 -7.47 18.26 55.54
C PRO A 214 -6.40 17.34 56.16
N PRO A 215 -5.19 17.85 56.42
CA PRO A 215 -4.15 17.06 57.07
C PRO A 215 -4.68 16.50 58.40
N MET A 216 -4.53 15.19 58.61
CA MET A 216 -4.79 14.59 59.92
C MET A 216 -3.62 14.92 60.83
N LEU A 217 -3.86 15.74 61.86
CA LEU A 217 -2.94 15.84 62.99
C LEU A 217 -3.23 14.67 63.95
N TYR A 218 -2.16 14.02 64.38
CA TYR A 218 -2.21 13.09 65.51
C TYR A 218 -1.50 13.77 66.68
N VAL A 219 -2.24 14.13 67.72
CA VAL A 219 -1.67 14.54 69.00
C VAL A 219 -1.91 13.38 69.96
N ASP A 220 -0.84 12.82 70.51
CA ASP A 220 -0.88 11.72 71.49
C ASP A 220 -1.74 10.50 71.08
N GLY A 221 -1.73 10.14 69.80
CA GLY A 221 -2.45 8.97 69.28
C GLY A 221 -3.94 9.18 69.03
N VAL A 222 -4.47 10.40 69.21
CA VAL A 222 -5.85 10.77 68.90
C VAL A 222 -5.91 11.53 67.56
N ARG A 223 -6.84 11.13 66.69
CA ARG A 223 -7.14 11.85 65.44
C ARG A 223 -7.74 13.21 65.75
N VAL A 224 -7.06 14.29 65.38
CA VAL A 224 -7.62 15.65 65.38
C VAL A 224 -7.75 16.12 63.93
N GLN A 225 -8.99 16.27 63.44
CA GLN A 225 -9.25 16.97 62.18
C GLN A 225 -8.96 18.45 62.40
N GLY A 226 -8.00 19.00 61.65
CA GLY A 226 -7.79 20.44 61.60
C GLY A 226 -9.00 21.10 60.95
N ASN A 227 -9.84 21.76 61.74
CA ASN A 227 -10.82 22.70 61.19
C ASN A 227 -10.06 23.94 60.71
N GLU A 228 -10.31 24.35 59.47
CA GLU A 228 -9.86 25.64 58.96
C GLU A 228 -10.37 26.79 59.84
N VAL A 229 -9.53 27.80 60.04
CA VAL A 229 -9.85 29.05 60.74
C VAL A 229 -10.36 30.07 59.73
#